data_AF-A0A5E7RH41-F1
#
_entry.id   AF-A0A5E7RH41-F1
#
_cell.length_a   1.000
_cell.length_b   1.000
_cell.length_c   1.000
_cell.angle_alpha   90.00
_cell.angle_beta   90.00
_cell.angle_gamma   90.00
#
_symmetry.space_group_name_H-M   'P 1'
#
loop_
_entity.id
_entity.type
_entity.pdbx_description
1 polymer ?
#
loop_
_entity_poly.entity_id
_entity_poly.type
_entity_poly.pdbx_seq_one_letter_code
_entity_poly.pdbx_strand_id
1 'polypeptide(L)'
;MNRTTGWMGLLAALSLPAAQAANQEIRALFQPDPSQPRNNVFINQTPNSGYCANYPGECSKHNMFSIQIPVRFNSTRAITPGNGLDLKVPANWRQLTVTHRDTQETETVEVRIIGIGSNFNLSDSAAQLVGVSDILEGHQKLWTGSSWVYAPSPCQYSGVGAYTPATYRFFWKAPVEAACTKVAAYRIPSMYFDTLDFAYELRTPNPLGMSSGLYNGSLTYSLGPGGDFQLGSMLAPDDASLTLDFVLDVQHTLKVDLPPGGSKVVLEPEGGWHSWIANSGRPGRIYRDQAFHLSASSRFKVMMQCNSFSFYGAECKLIGSQIPNPGVTWVLTQMSLPAGITGLDNKPVVNLTLKNNEWLGPFQPGHYVDRKPGNLRFEMPADAIAYVLRPGVNDTFRGDITVIWDSEV
;
A
#
# COMPACT_ATOMS: atom_id res chain seq x y z
N MET A 1 -45.49 -34.33 55.35
CA MET A 1 -45.02 -35.20 54.25
C MET A 1 -45.15 -34.42 52.95
N ASN A 2 -44.21 -33.50 52.69
CA ASN A 2 -44.26 -32.60 51.52
C ASN A 2 -43.11 -32.96 50.59
N ARG A 3 -43.46 -33.58 49.46
CA ARG A 3 -42.54 -33.99 48.39
C ARG A 3 -42.20 -32.80 47.51
N THR A 4 -40.94 -32.38 47.58
CA THR A 4 -40.29 -31.57 46.55
C THR A 4 -40.11 -32.42 45.29
N THR A 5 -40.69 -31.99 44.17
CA THR A 5 -40.45 -32.56 42.84
C THR A 5 -39.69 -31.51 42.04
N GLY A 6 -38.39 -31.75 41.87
CA GLY A 6 -37.47 -30.92 41.12
C GLY A 6 -37.70 -31.06 39.61
N TRP A 7 -37.77 -29.92 38.96
CA TRP A 7 -38.00 -29.69 37.53
C TRP A 7 -36.80 -30.18 36.70
N MET A 8 -37.02 -31.11 35.77
CA MET A 8 -36.07 -31.45 34.71
C MET A 8 -36.15 -30.36 33.63
N GLY A 9 -35.17 -29.45 33.60
CA GLY A 9 -35.00 -28.49 32.51
C GLY A 9 -34.22 -29.11 31.35
N LEU A 10 -34.89 -29.30 30.21
CA LEU A 10 -34.25 -29.64 28.94
C LEU A 10 -33.37 -28.46 28.47
N LEU A 11 -32.05 -28.69 28.36
CA LEU A 11 -31.12 -27.84 27.62
C LEU A 11 -31.18 -28.21 26.14
N ALA A 12 -32.02 -27.52 25.37
CA ALA A 12 -31.93 -27.51 23.92
C ALA A 12 -30.81 -26.53 23.52
N ALA A 13 -29.60 -27.05 23.31
CA ALA A 13 -28.51 -26.29 22.73
C ALA A 13 -28.85 -25.99 21.25
N LEU A 14 -29.14 -24.73 20.97
CA LEU A 14 -29.26 -24.16 19.63
C LEU A 14 -27.92 -24.30 18.90
N SER A 15 -27.76 -25.34 18.08
CA SER A 15 -26.75 -25.35 17.02
C SER A 15 -27.26 -24.46 15.89
N LEU A 16 -27.11 -23.14 16.05
CA LEU A 16 -27.22 -22.21 14.94
C LEU A 16 -26.08 -22.51 13.95
N PRO A 17 -26.35 -22.68 12.65
CA PRO A 17 -25.28 -22.75 11.67
C PRO A 17 -24.49 -21.44 11.74
N ALA A 18 -23.16 -21.54 11.83
CA ALA A 18 -22.29 -20.39 11.62
C ALA A 18 -22.59 -19.88 10.20
N ALA A 19 -23.21 -18.71 10.09
CA ALA A 19 -23.29 -17.98 8.84
C ALA A 19 -21.83 -17.66 8.45
N GLN A 20 -21.27 -18.46 7.54
CA GLN A 20 -19.98 -18.14 6.95
C GLN A 20 -20.24 -17.01 5.98
N ALA A 21 -19.95 -15.77 6.42
CA ALA A 21 -19.94 -14.62 5.53
C ALA A 21 -18.89 -14.86 4.44
N ALA A 22 -19.27 -14.64 3.18
CA ALA A 22 -18.36 -14.64 2.06
C ALA A 22 -17.24 -13.64 2.34
N ASN A 23 -15.99 -14.10 2.25
CA ASN A 23 -14.83 -13.29 2.57
C ASN A 23 -13.94 -13.11 1.35
N GLN A 24 -13.47 -11.90 1.13
CA GLN A 24 -12.62 -11.54 0.01
C GLN A 24 -11.48 -10.64 0.47
N GLU A 25 -10.24 -11.08 0.23
CA GLU A 25 -9.06 -10.24 0.46
C GLU A 25 -8.92 -9.17 -0.64
N ILE A 26 -8.67 -7.94 -0.22
CA ILE A 26 -8.37 -6.77 -1.05
C ILE A 26 -6.93 -6.38 -0.74
N ARG A 27 -6.02 -6.66 -1.67
CA ARG A 27 -4.58 -6.42 -1.48
C ARG A 27 -4.09 -5.24 -2.29
N ALA A 28 -3.33 -4.34 -1.67
CA ALA A 28 -2.58 -3.31 -2.37
C ALA A 28 -1.16 -3.19 -1.83
N LEU A 29 -0.21 -2.91 -2.74
CA LEU A 29 1.22 -2.83 -2.45
C LEU A 29 1.71 -1.42 -2.70
N PHE A 30 2.43 -0.85 -1.74
CA PHE A 30 3.30 0.27 -1.96
C PHE A 30 4.74 -0.21 -1.98
N GLN A 31 5.39 -0.05 -3.14
CA GLN A 31 6.81 -0.26 -3.32
C GLN A 31 7.35 0.89 -4.18
N PRO A 32 8.34 1.65 -3.72
CA PRO A 32 8.91 2.74 -4.50
C PRO A 32 9.48 2.26 -5.83
N ASP A 33 9.12 2.94 -6.92
CA ASP A 33 9.65 2.67 -8.25
C ASP A 33 10.74 3.72 -8.60
N PRO A 34 12.01 3.31 -8.76
CA PRO A 34 13.09 4.20 -9.20
C PRO A 34 12.84 4.91 -10.54
N SER A 35 12.05 4.31 -11.43
CA SER A 35 11.69 4.90 -12.72
C SER A 35 10.61 5.98 -12.60
N GLN A 36 9.84 5.97 -11.50
CA GLN A 36 8.76 6.91 -11.21
C GLN A 36 8.83 7.44 -9.76
N PRO A 37 9.90 8.15 -9.36
CA PRO A 37 10.15 8.53 -7.95
C PRO A 37 9.13 9.51 -7.35
N ARG A 38 8.23 10.07 -8.18
CA ARG A 38 7.13 10.94 -7.74
C ARG A 38 5.80 10.21 -7.63
N ASN A 39 5.72 8.95 -8.06
CA ASN A 39 4.50 8.16 -8.05
C ASN A 39 4.38 7.40 -6.72
N ASN A 40 3.81 8.05 -5.71
CA ASN A 40 3.70 7.52 -4.35
C ASN A 40 2.29 6.97 -4.09
N VAL A 41 1.87 6.00 -4.90
CA VAL A 41 0.51 5.42 -4.82
C VAL A 41 0.59 3.92 -4.59
N PHE A 42 -0.43 3.38 -3.92
CA PHE A 42 -0.60 1.94 -3.83
C PHE A 42 -1.04 1.36 -5.18
N ILE A 43 -0.49 0.19 -5.50
CA ILE A 43 -0.87 -0.59 -6.66
C ILE A 43 -1.80 -1.71 -6.19
N ASN A 44 -2.98 -1.83 -6.77
CA ASN A 44 -3.89 -2.94 -6.51
C ASN A 44 -3.24 -4.26 -6.97
N GLN A 45 -3.12 -5.21 -6.06
CA GLN A 45 -2.55 -6.55 -6.27
C GLN A 45 -3.62 -7.64 -6.16
N THR A 46 -4.90 -7.27 -6.02
CA THR A 46 -5.98 -8.24 -5.95
C THR A 46 -6.16 -8.93 -7.30
N PRO A 47 -6.09 -10.27 -7.38
CA PRO A 47 -6.20 -10.96 -8.66
C PRO A 47 -7.57 -10.78 -9.31
N ASN A 48 -7.58 -10.61 -10.63
CA ASN A 48 -8.82 -10.60 -11.40
C ASN A 48 -9.49 -11.97 -11.34
N SER A 49 -10.80 -11.97 -11.11
CA SER A 49 -11.66 -13.15 -11.20
C SER A 49 -13.00 -12.80 -11.86
N GLY A 50 -13.80 -13.80 -12.20
CA GLY A 50 -15.10 -13.59 -12.85
C GLY A 50 -15.00 -12.94 -14.23
N TYR A 51 -15.75 -11.86 -14.44
CA TYR A 51 -15.94 -11.22 -15.74
C TYR A 51 -14.62 -10.84 -16.41
N CYS A 52 -13.71 -10.17 -15.69
CA CYS A 52 -12.42 -9.75 -16.22
C CYS A 52 -11.38 -10.85 -16.34
N ALA A 53 -11.58 -12.00 -15.68
CA ALA A 53 -10.79 -13.19 -15.98
C ALA A 53 -11.20 -13.81 -17.33
N ASN A 54 -12.50 -13.76 -17.66
CA ASN A 54 -13.03 -14.28 -18.93
C ASN A 54 -12.84 -13.30 -20.10
N TYR A 55 -12.87 -11.99 -19.83
CA TYR A 55 -12.77 -10.92 -20.84
C TYR A 55 -11.68 -9.88 -20.51
N PRO A 56 -10.40 -10.30 -20.36
CA PRO A 56 -9.33 -9.39 -19.93
C PRO A 56 -9.11 -8.23 -20.90
N GLY A 57 -9.27 -8.46 -22.21
CA GLY A 57 -9.13 -7.42 -23.23
C GLY A 57 -10.19 -6.32 -23.14
N GLU A 58 -11.44 -6.67 -22.79
CA GLU A 58 -12.51 -5.68 -22.61
C GLU A 58 -12.31 -4.89 -21.32
N CYS A 59 -11.93 -5.55 -20.24
CA CYS A 59 -11.64 -4.89 -18.97
C CYS A 59 -10.45 -3.93 -19.07
N SER A 60 -9.39 -4.29 -19.80
CA SER A 60 -8.26 -3.40 -20.07
C SER A 60 -8.67 -2.15 -20.86
N LYS A 61 -9.47 -2.30 -21.93
CA LYS A 61 -9.97 -1.15 -22.72
C LYS A 61 -10.87 -0.20 -21.90
N HIS A 62 -11.56 -0.74 -20.90
CA HIS A 62 -12.50 0.01 -20.07
C HIS A 62 -11.92 0.44 -18.72
N ASN A 63 -10.61 0.29 -18.48
CA ASN A 63 -9.92 0.55 -17.22
C ASN A 63 -10.64 -0.07 -16.02
N MET A 64 -10.91 -1.37 -16.13
CA MET A 64 -11.72 -2.12 -15.18
C MET A 64 -11.00 -3.41 -14.80
N PHE A 65 -11.35 -3.90 -13.63
CA PHE A 65 -11.08 -5.25 -13.18
C PHE A 65 -12.34 -5.79 -12.50
N SER A 66 -12.36 -7.06 -12.15
CA SER A 66 -13.47 -7.61 -11.38
C SER A 66 -13.00 -8.67 -10.41
N ILE A 67 -13.79 -8.82 -9.34
CA ILE A 67 -13.70 -9.91 -8.38
C ILE A 67 -15.03 -10.64 -8.41
N GLN A 68 -14.97 -11.96 -8.45
CA GLN A 68 -16.11 -12.85 -8.34
C GLN A 68 -16.18 -13.48 -6.96
N ILE A 69 -17.36 -13.40 -6.37
CA ILE A 69 -17.73 -14.02 -5.11
C ILE A 69 -18.77 -15.11 -5.41
N PRO A 70 -18.64 -16.31 -4.81
CA PRO A 70 -19.55 -17.43 -5.03
C PRO A 70 -20.86 -17.29 -4.23
N VAL A 71 -21.51 -16.14 -4.32
CA VAL A 71 -22.85 -15.90 -3.73
C VAL A 71 -23.88 -15.95 -4.83
N ARG A 72 -24.89 -16.81 -4.64
CA ARG A 72 -25.98 -17.02 -5.61
C ARG A 72 -27.24 -16.31 -5.14
N PHE A 73 -27.84 -15.52 -6.03
CA PHE A 73 -29.10 -14.84 -5.77
C PHE A 73 -30.23 -15.56 -6.48
N ASN A 74 -31.21 -16.10 -5.75
CA ASN A 74 -32.31 -16.89 -6.29
C ASN A 74 -33.62 -16.10 -6.27
N SER A 75 -34.37 -16.13 -7.38
CA SER A 75 -35.73 -15.58 -7.40
C SER A 75 -36.63 -16.32 -6.42
N THR A 76 -37.25 -15.57 -5.51
CA THR A 76 -38.21 -16.09 -4.52
C THR A 76 -39.59 -16.38 -5.12
N ARG A 77 -39.87 -15.83 -6.29
CA ARG A 77 -41.10 -16.01 -7.06
C ARG A 77 -40.84 -15.78 -8.55
N ALA A 78 -41.79 -16.18 -9.38
CA ALA A 78 -41.78 -15.85 -10.80
C ALA A 78 -41.77 -14.34 -11.02
N ILE A 79 -40.99 -13.89 -12.01
CA ILE A 79 -40.92 -12.49 -12.42
C ILE A 79 -41.96 -12.29 -13.51
N THR A 80 -42.85 -11.34 -13.30
CA THR A 80 -43.95 -11.05 -14.21
C THR A 80 -43.63 -9.85 -15.10
N PRO A 81 -44.26 -9.73 -16.29
CA PRO A 81 -44.10 -8.56 -17.13
C PRO A 81 -44.34 -7.26 -16.36
N GLY A 82 -43.47 -6.27 -16.54
CA GLY A 82 -43.48 -5.00 -15.82
C GLY A 82 -42.75 -5.01 -14.47
N ASN A 83 -42.29 -6.17 -13.97
CA ASN A 83 -41.43 -6.20 -12.78
C ASN A 83 -40.01 -5.73 -13.14
N GLY A 84 -39.50 -4.81 -12.33
CA GLY A 84 -38.12 -4.34 -12.39
C GLY A 84 -37.16 -5.24 -11.61
N LEU A 85 -35.99 -5.46 -12.17
CA LEU A 85 -34.81 -5.98 -11.49
C LEU A 85 -33.82 -4.83 -11.30
N ASP A 86 -33.82 -4.32 -10.08
CA ASP A 86 -32.96 -3.23 -9.65
C ASP A 86 -31.58 -3.75 -9.26
N LEU A 87 -30.55 -3.39 -10.03
CA LEU A 87 -29.17 -3.61 -9.60
C LEU A 87 -28.65 -2.36 -8.89
N LYS A 88 -28.16 -2.52 -7.66
CA LYS A 88 -27.58 -1.43 -6.87
C LYS A 88 -26.32 -1.93 -6.16
N VAL A 89 -25.30 -1.08 -6.10
CA VAL A 89 -24.07 -1.30 -5.33
C VAL A 89 -23.73 -0.06 -4.51
N PRO A 90 -22.95 -0.20 -3.41
CA PRO A 90 -22.52 0.93 -2.60
C PRO A 90 -21.38 1.70 -3.29
N ALA A 91 -21.77 2.56 -4.25
CA ALA A 91 -20.83 3.34 -5.05
C ALA A 91 -20.36 4.65 -4.38
N ASN A 92 -20.90 5.00 -3.20
CA ASN A 92 -20.34 6.07 -2.38
C ASN A 92 -19.08 5.60 -1.64
N TRP A 93 -18.19 6.54 -1.34
CA TRP A 93 -16.99 6.27 -0.55
C TRP A 93 -17.36 5.87 0.88
N ARG A 94 -16.83 4.73 1.32
CA ARG A 94 -16.93 4.25 2.70
C ARG A 94 -15.54 4.18 3.30
N GLN A 95 -15.38 4.76 4.47
CA GLN A 95 -14.14 4.74 5.22
C GLN A 95 -14.04 3.47 6.04
N LEU A 96 -12.83 2.93 6.11
CA LEU A 96 -12.42 1.90 7.04
C LEU A 96 -11.05 2.24 7.62
N THR A 97 -10.81 1.75 8.83
CA THR A 97 -9.50 1.87 9.48
C THR A 97 -8.71 0.61 9.21
N VAL A 98 -7.47 0.78 8.76
CA VAL A 98 -6.48 -0.29 8.71
C VAL A 98 -5.47 -0.08 9.85
N THR A 99 -5.03 -1.17 10.46
CA THR A 99 -4.13 -1.16 11.61
C THR A 99 -2.85 -1.92 11.28
N HIS A 100 -1.70 -1.30 11.53
CA HIS A 100 -0.40 -1.93 11.40
C HIS A 100 -0.29 -3.09 12.38
N ARG A 101 0.07 -4.27 11.87
CA ARG A 101 0.05 -5.51 12.65
C ARG A 101 0.95 -5.43 13.89
N ASP A 102 2.11 -4.79 13.76
CA ASP A 102 3.17 -4.87 14.77
C ASP A 102 3.23 -3.61 15.67
N THR A 103 2.98 -2.42 15.12
CA THR A 103 3.06 -1.13 15.85
C THR A 103 1.71 -0.60 16.34
N GLN A 104 0.60 -1.16 15.86
CA GLN A 104 -0.77 -0.67 16.11
C GLN A 104 -1.06 0.74 15.58
N GLU A 105 -0.20 1.30 14.73
CA GLU A 105 -0.49 2.53 13.98
C GLU A 105 -1.72 2.33 13.09
N THR A 106 -2.58 3.35 13.01
CA THR A 106 -3.82 3.28 12.23
C THR A 106 -3.82 4.29 11.09
N GLU A 107 -4.41 3.88 9.97
CA GLU A 107 -4.61 4.73 8.80
C GLU A 107 -6.02 4.57 8.25
N THR A 108 -6.52 5.59 7.55
CA THR A 108 -7.85 5.56 6.93
C THR A 108 -7.75 5.22 5.44
N VAL A 109 -8.52 4.22 5.03
CA VAL A 109 -8.72 3.82 3.64
C VAL A 109 -10.17 4.06 3.27
N GLU A 110 -10.44 4.59 2.08
CA GLU A 110 -11.79 4.66 1.53
C GLU A 110 -11.94 3.66 0.39
N VAL A 111 -13.09 2.99 0.34
CA VAL A 111 -13.46 2.08 -0.74
C VAL A 111 -14.83 2.49 -1.30
N ARG A 112 -15.01 2.32 -2.61
CA ARG A 112 -16.32 2.36 -3.25
C ARG A 112 -16.45 1.28 -4.30
N ILE A 113 -17.66 0.78 -4.50
CA ILE A 113 -17.95 -0.24 -5.52
C ILE A 113 -18.39 0.44 -6.81
N ILE A 114 -17.65 0.24 -7.89
CA ILE A 114 -17.83 0.96 -9.17
C ILE A 114 -18.41 0.10 -10.29
N GLY A 115 -18.72 -1.16 -10.00
CA GLY A 115 -19.28 -2.07 -10.99
C GLY A 115 -19.88 -3.32 -10.38
N ILE A 116 -20.82 -3.91 -11.12
CA ILE A 116 -21.54 -5.12 -10.75
C ILE A 116 -21.75 -5.99 -11.99
N GLY A 117 -21.62 -7.29 -11.82
CA GLY A 117 -21.88 -8.26 -12.87
C GLY A 117 -22.27 -9.61 -12.30
N SER A 118 -22.71 -10.49 -13.19
CA SER A 118 -23.05 -11.87 -12.88
C SER A 118 -23.29 -12.64 -14.18
N ASN A 119 -23.58 -13.93 -14.07
CA ASN A 119 -24.26 -14.70 -15.09
C ASN A 119 -25.64 -15.13 -14.57
N PHE A 120 -26.70 -14.58 -15.16
CA PHE A 120 -28.03 -15.08 -14.83
C PHE A 120 -28.31 -16.38 -15.56
N ASN A 121 -29.16 -17.20 -14.96
CA ASN A 121 -29.65 -18.44 -15.53
C ASN A 121 -31.19 -18.46 -15.39
N LEU A 122 -31.87 -18.80 -16.47
CA LEU A 122 -33.32 -18.85 -16.60
C LEU A 122 -33.80 -20.31 -16.50
N SER A 123 -35.03 -20.52 -16.03
CA SER A 123 -35.65 -21.85 -16.00
C SER A 123 -35.82 -22.48 -17.38
N ASP A 124 -35.98 -21.64 -18.41
CA ASP A 124 -36.20 -22.02 -19.80
C ASP A 124 -35.36 -21.12 -20.71
N SER A 125 -35.23 -21.48 -21.99
CA SER A 125 -34.50 -20.61 -22.92
C SER A 125 -35.22 -19.28 -23.13
N ALA A 126 -34.46 -18.19 -23.27
CA ALA A 126 -35.01 -16.86 -23.54
C ALA A 126 -35.89 -16.84 -24.80
N ALA A 127 -35.51 -17.62 -25.83
CA ALA A 127 -36.27 -17.76 -27.07
C ALA A 127 -37.66 -18.38 -26.81
N GLN A 128 -37.75 -19.45 -26.02
CA GLN A 128 -39.03 -20.07 -25.65
C GLN A 128 -39.91 -19.15 -24.81
N LEU A 129 -39.33 -18.45 -23.83
CA LEU A 129 -40.07 -17.54 -22.94
C LEU A 129 -40.79 -16.41 -23.69
N VAL A 130 -40.23 -15.98 -24.83
CA VAL A 130 -40.81 -14.89 -25.65
C VAL A 130 -41.50 -15.38 -26.94
N GLY A 131 -41.48 -16.70 -27.21
CA GLY A 131 -42.13 -17.31 -28.37
C GLY A 131 -41.41 -17.09 -29.70
N VAL A 132 -40.07 -17.08 -29.71
CA VAL A 132 -39.24 -16.99 -30.92
C VAL A 132 -38.27 -18.18 -31.02
N SER A 133 -37.62 -18.36 -32.16
CA SER A 133 -36.61 -19.41 -32.37
C SER A 133 -35.17 -18.94 -32.21
N ASP A 134 -34.89 -17.66 -32.50
CA ASP A 134 -33.54 -17.12 -32.40
C ASP A 134 -33.17 -16.81 -30.93
N ILE A 135 -31.97 -17.25 -30.53
CA ILE A 135 -31.51 -17.13 -29.14
C ILE A 135 -31.27 -15.66 -28.76
N LEU A 136 -30.65 -14.89 -29.67
CA LEU A 136 -30.31 -13.49 -29.41
C LEU A 136 -31.58 -12.64 -29.38
N GLU A 137 -32.47 -12.83 -30.33
CA GLU A 137 -33.79 -12.20 -30.37
C GLU A 137 -34.58 -12.51 -29.08
N GLY A 138 -34.48 -13.75 -28.59
CA GLY A 138 -35.02 -14.17 -27.29
C GLY A 138 -34.55 -13.26 -26.15
N HIS A 139 -33.24 -13.13 -25.97
CA HIS A 139 -32.65 -12.28 -24.93
C HIS A 139 -32.95 -10.79 -25.10
N GLN A 140 -33.03 -10.31 -26.35
CA GLN A 140 -33.34 -8.92 -26.66
C GLN A 140 -34.81 -8.56 -26.36
N LYS A 141 -35.74 -9.50 -26.57
CA LYS A 141 -37.17 -9.32 -26.31
C LYS A 141 -37.56 -9.57 -24.86
N LEU A 142 -36.83 -10.41 -24.13
CA LEU A 142 -37.17 -10.78 -22.75
C LEU A 142 -37.18 -9.57 -21.80
N TRP A 143 -36.38 -8.55 -22.10
CA TRP A 143 -36.18 -7.36 -21.29
C TRP A 143 -36.50 -6.09 -22.07
N THR A 144 -37.08 -5.09 -21.40
CA THR A 144 -37.22 -3.75 -21.98
C THR A 144 -35.84 -3.14 -22.22
N GLY A 145 -35.63 -2.52 -23.39
CA GLY A 145 -34.35 -1.89 -23.72
C GLY A 145 -33.25 -2.89 -24.08
N SER A 146 -33.60 -4.02 -24.67
CA SER A 146 -32.68 -5.04 -25.19
C SER A 146 -31.95 -5.85 -24.12
N SER A 147 -31.01 -6.69 -24.56
CA SER A 147 -30.27 -7.65 -23.74
C SER A 147 -29.40 -6.98 -22.66
N TRP A 148 -28.83 -7.80 -21.78
CA TRP A 148 -28.11 -7.33 -20.58
C TRP A 148 -26.72 -6.78 -20.85
N VAL A 149 -26.26 -6.75 -22.10
CA VAL A 149 -25.07 -5.95 -22.43
C VAL A 149 -25.37 -4.44 -22.35
N TYR A 150 -26.63 -4.05 -22.59
CA TYR A 150 -27.07 -2.65 -22.53
C TYR A 150 -27.53 -2.31 -21.12
N ALA A 151 -26.67 -1.63 -20.36
CA ALA A 151 -26.97 -1.17 -19.02
C ALA A 151 -28.05 -0.07 -19.04
N PRO A 152 -29.10 -0.17 -18.20
CA PRO A 152 -30.02 0.95 -17.98
C PRO A 152 -29.34 2.05 -17.16
N SER A 153 -29.68 3.31 -17.44
CA SER A 153 -29.24 4.46 -16.64
C SER A 153 -29.64 4.28 -15.16
N PRO A 154 -28.78 4.66 -14.19
CA PRO A 154 -27.51 5.39 -14.34
C PRO A 154 -26.27 4.49 -14.52
N CYS A 155 -26.47 3.17 -14.60
CA CYS A 155 -25.36 2.26 -14.90
C CYS A 155 -24.89 2.44 -16.34
N GLN A 156 -23.62 2.11 -16.59
CA GLN A 156 -22.99 2.29 -17.88
C GLN A 156 -22.47 0.98 -18.44
N TYR A 157 -22.37 0.94 -19.76
CA TYR A 157 -21.76 -0.15 -20.50
C TYR A 157 -20.31 -0.37 -20.04
N SER A 158 -19.91 -1.63 -19.90
CA SER A 158 -18.56 -2.00 -19.46
C SER A 158 -17.81 -2.95 -20.40
N GLY A 159 -18.40 -3.29 -21.54
CA GLY A 159 -17.82 -4.25 -22.49
C GLY A 159 -18.84 -5.26 -22.99
N VAL A 160 -18.36 -6.43 -23.38
CA VAL A 160 -19.15 -7.49 -24.03
C VAL A 160 -20.08 -8.23 -23.06
N GLY A 161 -21.20 -8.73 -23.59
CA GLY A 161 -22.02 -9.75 -22.93
C GLY A 161 -21.91 -11.08 -23.68
N ALA A 162 -22.07 -12.20 -22.99
CA ALA A 162 -22.10 -13.52 -23.61
C ALA A 162 -23.34 -14.28 -23.18
N TYR A 163 -23.90 -15.07 -24.08
CA TYR A 163 -25.20 -15.71 -23.85
C TYR A 163 -25.24 -17.12 -24.39
N THR A 164 -26.07 -17.93 -23.75
CA THR A 164 -26.52 -19.25 -24.22
C THR A 164 -28.06 -19.21 -24.34
N PRO A 165 -28.75 -20.31 -24.70
CA PRO A 165 -30.22 -20.31 -24.71
C PRO A 165 -30.85 -19.81 -23.40
N ALA A 166 -30.28 -20.17 -22.23
CA ALA A 166 -30.87 -19.88 -20.92
C ALA A 166 -29.98 -18.99 -20.02
N THR A 167 -28.77 -18.64 -20.42
CA THR A 167 -27.85 -17.84 -19.59
C THR A 167 -27.39 -16.57 -20.27
N TYR A 168 -27.01 -15.58 -19.46
CA TYR A 168 -26.40 -14.35 -19.94
C TYR A 168 -25.41 -13.79 -18.92
N ARG A 169 -24.15 -13.67 -19.35
CA ARG A 169 -23.05 -13.01 -18.65
C ARG A 169 -23.06 -11.52 -18.96
N PHE A 170 -23.03 -10.70 -17.92
CA PHE A 170 -22.96 -9.26 -18.05
C PHE A 170 -22.09 -8.66 -16.94
N PHE A 171 -21.65 -7.43 -17.18
CA PHE A 171 -21.07 -6.57 -16.18
C PHE A 171 -21.47 -5.14 -16.55
N TRP A 172 -21.77 -4.31 -15.56
CA TRP A 172 -22.13 -2.90 -15.71
C TRP A 172 -21.29 -2.05 -14.78
N LYS A 173 -20.92 -0.85 -15.23
CA LYS A 173 -20.34 0.17 -14.35
C LYS A 173 -21.45 0.86 -13.57
N ALA A 174 -21.19 1.15 -12.31
CA ALA A 174 -22.09 1.84 -11.40
C ALA A 174 -21.40 3.11 -10.87
N PRO A 175 -21.47 4.23 -11.60
CA PRO A 175 -20.74 5.46 -11.24
C PRO A 175 -21.35 6.19 -10.02
N VAL A 176 -22.60 5.88 -9.67
CA VAL A 176 -23.36 6.50 -8.58
C VAL A 176 -24.11 5.42 -7.81
N GLU A 177 -24.37 5.67 -6.51
CA GLU A 177 -25.10 4.73 -5.66
C GLU A 177 -26.61 4.86 -5.91
N ALA A 178 -27.06 4.29 -7.02
CA ALA A 178 -28.45 4.27 -7.44
C ALA A 178 -28.78 2.97 -8.16
N ALA A 179 -30.06 2.58 -8.12
CA ALA A 179 -30.53 1.41 -8.82
C ALA A 179 -30.54 1.63 -10.33
N CYS A 180 -30.03 0.65 -11.08
CA CYS A 180 -30.23 0.55 -12.51
C CYS A 180 -31.14 -0.65 -12.81
N THR A 181 -32.31 -0.36 -13.39
CA THR A 181 -33.44 -1.29 -13.45
C THR A 181 -33.61 -1.90 -14.83
N LYS A 182 -33.56 -3.24 -14.94
CA LYS A 182 -34.04 -3.98 -16.12
C LYS A 182 -35.47 -4.44 -15.87
N VAL A 183 -36.41 -4.09 -16.75
CA VAL A 183 -37.81 -4.50 -16.61
C VAL A 183 -38.08 -5.73 -17.48
N ALA A 184 -38.69 -6.76 -16.89
CA ALA A 184 -39.10 -7.95 -17.63
C ALA A 184 -40.26 -7.62 -18.57
N ALA A 185 -40.16 -7.99 -19.85
CA ALA A 185 -41.23 -7.84 -20.82
C ALA A 185 -42.13 -9.09 -20.90
N TYR A 186 -41.61 -10.24 -20.48
CA TYR A 186 -42.30 -11.52 -20.47
C TYR A 186 -42.20 -12.18 -19.08
N ARG A 187 -43.04 -13.19 -18.84
CA ARG A 187 -43.01 -13.96 -17.59
C ARG A 187 -41.78 -14.86 -17.56
N ILE A 188 -41.00 -14.80 -16.48
CA ILE A 188 -39.87 -15.68 -16.20
C ILE A 188 -40.25 -16.56 -15.00
N PRO A 189 -40.47 -17.88 -15.17
CA PRO A 189 -40.92 -18.75 -14.09
C PRO A 189 -39.94 -18.82 -12.92
N SER A 190 -38.63 -18.90 -13.21
CA SER A 190 -37.57 -18.84 -12.21
C SER A 190 -36.29 -18.32 -12.85
N MET A 191 -35.49 -17.58 -12.08
CA MET A 191 -34.14 -17.18 -12.46
C MET A 191 -33.23 -17.06 -11.24
N TYR A 192 -31.93 -17.12 -11.50
CA TYR A 192 -30.93 -16.83 -10.48
C TYR A 192 -29.69 -16.18 -11.09
N PHE A 193 -28.97 -15.41 -10.29
CA PHE A 193 -27.60 -14.98 -10.57
C PHE A 193 -26.66 -15.98 -9.90
N ASP A 194 -25.79 -16.62 -10.68
CA ASP A 194 -24.95 -17.71 -10.19
C ASP A 194 -23.82 -17.26 -9.25
N THR A 195 -23.39 -16.01 -9.41
CA THR A 195 -22.24 -15.40 -8.74
C THR A 195 -22.47 -13.90 -8.58
N LEU A 196 -21.70 -13.26 -7.70
CA LEU A 196 -21.59 -11.80 -7.65
C LEU A 196 -20.22 -11.38 -8.15
N ASP A 197 -20.19 -10.68 -9.27
CA ASP A 197 -18.98 -10.00 -9.71
C ASP A 197 -19.06 -8.51 -9.36
N PHE A 198 -17.97 -7.92 -8.90
CA PHE A 198 -17.90 -6.48 -8.64
C PHE A 198 -16.53 -5.90 -8.95
N ALA A 199 -16.50 -4.57 -9.11
CA ALA A 199 -15.28 -3.78 -9.25
C ALA A 199 -15.27 -2.71 -8.16
N TYR A 200 -14.09 -2.31 -7.69
CA TYR A 200 -13.96 -1.26 -6.66
C TYR A 200 -12.87 -0.26 -7.00
N GLU A 201 -12.88 0.85 -6.29
CA GLU A 201 -11.77 1.80 -6.23
C GLU A 201 -11.37 2.05 -4.78
N LEU A 202 -10.09 2.34 -4.58
CA LEU A 202 -9.52 2.70 -3.29
C LEU A 202 -9.04 4.13 -3.31
N ARG A 203 -9.24 4.84 -2.20
CA ARG A 203 -8.44 6.01 -1.82
C ARG A 203 -7.61 5.59 -0.62
N THR A 204 -6.31 5.54 -0.84
CA THR A 204 -5.34 5.10 0.16
C THR A 204 -4.69 6.30 0.86
N PRO A 205 -4.20 6.12 2.09
CA PRO A 205 -3.39 7.11 2.79
C PRO A 205 -2.08 7.37 2.02
N ASN A 206 -1.33 8.39 2.46
CA ASN A 206 0.01 8.67 1.91
C ASN A 206 1.01 7.61 2.39
N PRO A 207 1.50 6.72 1.51
CA PRO A 207 2.38 5.64 1.93
C PRO A 207 3.73 6.12 2.47
N LEU A 208 4.21 7.32 2.11
CA LEU A 208 5.49 7.85 2.59
C LEU A 208 5.51 8.17 4.09
N GLY A 209 4.33 8.38 4.68
CA GLY A 209 4.16 8.63 6.11
C GLY A 209 3.93 7.35 6.93
N MET A 210 3.66 6.24 6.26
CA MET A 210 3.36 4.95 6.89
C MET A 210 4.65 4.25 7.32
N SER A 211 4.55 3.37 8.30
CA SER A 211 5.63 2.45 8.67
C SER A 211 5.67 1.28 7.69
N SER A 212 6.86 0.70 7.48
CA SER A 212 6.97 -0.53 6.69
C SER A 212 6.25 -1.68 7.37
N GLY A 213 5.52 -2.48 6.60
CA GLY A 213 4.85 -3.69 7.07
C GLY A 213 3.42 -3.81 6.57
N LEU A 214 2.66 -4.68 7.25
CA LEU A 214 1.29 -5.03 6.86
C LEU A 214 0.28 -4.27 7.70
N TYR A 215 -0.64 -3.59 7.02
CA TYR A 215 -1.82 -2.99 7.63
C TYR A 215 -3.07 -3.79 7.24
N ASN A 216 -3.85 -4.17 8.25
CA ASN A 216 -5.04 -4.96 8.07
C ASN A 216 -6.29 -4.20 8.53
N GLY A 217 -7.39 -4.32 7.79
CA GLY A 217 -8.70 -3.82 8.19
C GLY A 217 -9.80 -4.62 7.50
N SER A 218 -11.04 -4.43 7.90
CA SER A 218 -12.16 -5.12 7.24
C SER A 218 -13.38 -4.22 7.14
N LEU A 219 -14.22 -4.48 6.13
CA LEU A 219 -15.50 -3.82 5.92
C LEU A 219 -16.54 -4.84 5.46
N THR A 220 -17.64 -4.91 6.18
CA THR A 220 -18.74 -5.82 5.87
C THR A 220 -19.88 -5.09 5.15
N TYR A 221 -20.37 -5.73 4.10
CA TYR A 221 -21.50 -5.32 3.29
C TYR A 221 -22.65 -6.30 3.43
N SER A 222 -23.87 -5.78 3.38
CA SER A 222 -25.11 -6.54 3.32
C SER A 222 -25.49 -6.86 1.87
N LEU A 223 -25.90 -8.10 1.62
CA LEU A 223 -26.34 -8.59 0.32
C LEU A 223 -27.85 -8.88 0.35
N GLY A 224 -28.56 -8.49 -0.72
CA GLY A 224 -29.98 -8.80 -0.91
C GLY A 224 -30.90 -7.57 -0.79
N PRO A 225 -32.22 -7.77 -0.83
CA PRO A 225 -33.19 -6.67 -0.87
C PRO A 225 -33.04 -5.72 0.32
N GLY A 226 -32.88 -4.43 0.05
CA GLY A 226 -32.65 -3.41 1.09
C GLY A 226 -31.20 -3.27 1.56
N GLY A 227 -30.30 -4.19 1.16
CA GLY A 227 -28.88 -4.15 1.50
C GLY A 227 -28.05 -3.19 0.66
N ASP A 228 -26.74 -3.33 0.81
CA ASP A 228 -25.73 -2.56 0.07
C ASP A 228 -25.68 -3.02 -1.39
N PHE A 229 -25.50 -4.32 -1.61
CA PHE A 229 -25.62 -4.96 -2.91
C PHE A 229 -27.03 -5.49 -3.11
N GLN A 230 -27.68 -5.06 -4.18
CA GLN A 230 -29.02 -5.49 -4.54
C GLN A 230 -29.00 -6.02 -5.97
N LEU A 231 -29.48 -7.24 -6.16
CA LEU A 231 -29.67 -7.85 -7.46
C LEU A 231 -31.16 -8.12 -7.70
N GLY A 232 -31.98 -7.10 -7.51
CA GLY A 232 -33.43 -7.16 -7.57
C GLY A 232 -34.10 -7.43 -6.22
N SER A 233 -35.25 -6.79 -6.00
CA SER A 233 -36.03 -6.92 -4.75
C SER A 233 -36.65 -8.31 -4.54
N MET A 234 -36.69 -9.13 -5.58
CA MET A 234 -37.28 -10.48 -5.56
C MET A 234 -36.24 -11.60 -5.46
N LEU A 235 -34.95 -11.26 -5.42
CA LEU A 235 -33.88 -12.25 -5.35
C LEU A 235 -33.23 -12.25 -3.98
N ALA A 236 -33.16 -13.42 -3.38
CA ALA A 236 -32.53 -13.64 -2.09
C ALA A 236 -31.17 -14.32 -2.28
N PRO A 237 -30.08 -13.81 -1.68
CA PRO A 237 -28.81 -14.49 -1.70
C PRO A 237 -28.84 -15.73 -0.79
N ASP A 238 -27.98 -16.70 -1.09
CA ASP A 238 -27.67 -17.82 -0.20
C ASP A 238 -26.80 -17.40 1.00
N ASP A 239 -26.03 -16.33 0.84
CA ASP A 239 -25.34 -15.62 1.92
C ASP A 239 -25.65 -14.10 1.90
N ALA A 240 -26.13 -13.58 3.02
CA ALA A 240 -26.55 -12.18 3.14
C ALA A 240 -25.42 -11.21 3.51
N SER A 241 -24.17 -11.69 3.65
CA SER A 241 -23.05 -10.86 4.09
C SER A 241 -21.81 -11.08 3.24
N LEU A 242 -21.14 -9.98 2.87
CA LEU A 242 -19.83 -9.98 2.22
C LEU A 242 -18.86 -9.17 3.05
N THR A 243 -17.81 -9.81 3.56
CA THR A 243 -16.71 -9.11 4.24
C THR A 243 -15.55 -8.95 3.28
N LEU A 244 -15.06 -7.71 3.14
CA LEU A 244 -13.84 -7.39 2.43
C LEU A 244 -12.72 -7.16 3.45
N ASP A 245 -11.69 -7.99 3.39
CA ASP A 245 -10.50 -7.89 4.24
C ASP A 245 -9.39 -7.14 3.48
N PHE A 246 -9.03 -5.95 3.96
CA PHE A 246 -8.03 -5.10 3.34
C PHE A 246 -6.65 -5.41 3.89
N VAL A 247 -5.69 -5.63 2.99
CA VAL A 247 -4.28 -5.83 3.30
C VAL A 247 -3.46 -4.84 2.49
N LEU A 248 -2.92 -3.82 3.16
CA LEU A 248 -1.94 -2.91 2.58
C LEU A 248 -0.53 -3.35 2.98
N ASP A 249 0.31 -3.61 1.98
CA ASP A 249 1.71 -3.96 2.16
C ASP A 249 2.58 -2.74 1.85
N VAL A 250 3.29 -2.22 2.85
CA VAL A 250 4.15 -1.04 2.73
C VAL A 250 5.61 -1.49 2.78
N GLN A 251 6.31 -1.35 1.65
CA GLN A 251 7.70 -1.77 1.51
C GLN A 251 8.60 -0.56 1.26
N HIS A 252 9.13 0.05 2.33
CA HIS A 252 10.12 1.11 2.18
C HIS A 252 11.52 0.59 1.89
N THR A 253 12.34 1.45 1.27
CA THR A 253 13.75 1.21 1.01
C THR A 253 14.57 2.20 1.81
N LEU A 254 15.57 1.71 2.55
CA LEU A 254 16.67 2.50 3.11
C LEU A 254 17.98 1.83 2.71
N LYS A 255 18.76 2.48 1.85
CA LYS A 255 20.04 1.96 1.35
C LYS A 255 21.08 3.06 1.28
N VAL A 256 22.27 2.78 1.79
CA VAL A 256 23.43 3.67 1.71
C VAL A 256 24.55 2.94 0.97
N ASP A 257 25.01 3.52 -0.14
CA ASP A 257 26.11 3.00 -0.94
C ASP A 257 27.30 3.96 -0.90
N LEU A 258 28.49 3.44 -0.58
CA LEU A 258 29.74 4.18 -0.72
C LEU A 258 30.30 3.99 -2.13
N PRO A 259 30.89 5.03 -2.75
CA PRO A 259 31.63 4.85 -4.00
C PRO A 259 32.84 3.92 -3.76
N PRO A 260 33.36 3.25 -4.82
CA PRO A 260 34.53 2.39 -4.68
C PRO A 260 35.70 3.08 -3.96
N GLY A 261 36.24 2.45 -2.91
CA GLY A 261 37.30 3.03 -2.08
C GLY A 261 36.82 4.03 -1.01
N GLY A 262 35.52 4.35 -0.95
CA GLY A 262 34.94 5.30 -0.01
C GLY A 262 34.90 4.86 1.46
N SER A 263 35.37 3.65 1.77
CA SER A 263 35.52 3.16 3.15
C SER A 263 36.84 3.60 3.79
N LYS A 264 37.80 4.13 3.01
CA LYS A 264 39.07 4.65 3.52
C LYS A 264 39.16 6.15 3.30
N VAL A 265 39.16 6.89 4.39
CA VAL A 265 39.23 8.35 4.40
C VAL A 265 40.66 8.78 4.75
N VAL A 266 41.26 9.63 3.93
CA VAL A 266 42.55 10.27 4.20
C VAL A 266 42.31 11.76 4.34
N LEU A 267 42.72 12.32 5.47
CA LEU A 267 42.59 13.73 5.76
C LEU A 267 43.78 14.49 5.19
N GLU A 268 43.52 15.57 4.48
CA GLU A 268 44.56 16.38 3.85
C GLU A 268 44.29 17.87 4.08
N PRO A 269 45.34 18.72 4.06
CA PRO A 269 45.17 20.16 4.02
C PRO A 269 44.33 20.59 2.82
N GLU A 270 43.60 21.70 2.97
CA GLU A 270 42.98 22.35 1.84
C GLU A 270 44.03 22.69 0.76
N GLY A 271 43.78 22.27 -0.50
CA GLY A 271 44.75 22.39 -1.60
C GLY A 271 45.84 21.30 -1.63
N GLY A 272 45.79 20.33 -0.71
CA GLY A 272 46.67 19.16 -0.66
C GLY A 272 48.03 19.41 -0.01
N TRP A 273 48.73 18.32 0.30
CA TRP A 273 50.02 18.35 1.00
C TRP A 273 51.11 19.13 0.24
N HIS A 274 51.18 19.04 -1.09
CA HIS A 274 52.19 19.75 -1.89
C HIS A 274 52.03 21.27 -1.86
N SER A 275 50.80 21.77 -2.03
CA SER A 275 50.51 23.20 -1.97
C SER A 275 50.83 23.77 -0.58
N TRP A 276 50.55 22.99 0.46
CA TRP A 276 50.87 23.35 1.83
C TRP A 276 52.39 23.47 2.07
N ILE A 277 53.17 22.45 1.70
CA ILE A 277 54.64 22.45 1.86
C ILE A 277 55.27 23.65 1.13
N ALA A 278 54.77 24.01 -0.06
CA ALA A 278 55.28 25.14 -0.83
C ALA A 278 55.00 26.51 -0.18
N ASN A 279 53.92 26.64 0.58
CA ASN A 279 53.44 27.94 1.09
C ASN A 279 53.84 28.26 2.54
N SER A 280 54.64 27.41 3.21
CA SER A 280 55.27 27.64 4.54
C SER A 280 54.36 28.11 5.69
N GLY A 281 53.03 28.03 5.53
CA GLY A 281 52.04 28.46 6.52
C GLY A 281 51.46 27.28 7.31
N ARG A 282 50.85 27.54 8.48
CA ARG A 282 50.00 26.50 9.12
C ARG A 282 48.78 26.26 8.24
N PRO A 283 48.38 25.00 7.99
CA PRO A 283 47.21 24.72 7.17
C PRO A 283 45.96 25.24 7.89
N GLY A 284 45.12 25.97 7.16
CA GLY A 284 43.90 26.55 7.73
C GLY A 284 42.87 25.48 8.11
N ARG A 285 42.82 24.37 7.36
CA ARG A 285 41.88 23.25 7.55
C ARG A 285 42.51 21.94 7.08
N ILE A 286 42.25 20.86 7.80
CA ILE A 286 42.57 19.48 7.41
C ILE A 286 41.25 18.70 7.44
N TYR A 287 40.77 18.27 6.28
CA TYR A 287 39.46 17.64 6.16
C TYR A 287 39.38 16.67 4.98
N ARG A 288 38.31 15.87 4.94
CA ARG A 288 37.93 15.09 3.78
C ARG A 288 36.41 15.00 3.66
N ASP A 289 35.92 15.28 2.47
CA ASP A 289 34.54 15.01 2.06
C ASP A 289 34.45 13.61 1.45
N GLN A 290 33.60 12.78 2.05
CA GLN A 290 33.29 11.42 1.61
C GLN A 290 31.84 11.37 1.14
N ALA A 291 31.66 11.28 -0.18
CA ALA A 291 30.35 11.10 -0.78
C ALA A 291 29.76 9.72 -0.45
N PHE A 292 28.45 9.67 -0.30
CA PHE A 292 27.65 8.44 -0.27
C PHE A 292 26.43 8.62 -1.18
N HIS A 293 25.82 7.53 -1.63
CA HIS A 293 24.53 7.56 -2.32
C HIS A 293 23.46 6.99 -1.40
N LEU A 294 22.36 7.72 -1.25
CA LEU A 294 21.24 7.32 -0.41
C LEU A 294 20.01 7.03 -1.28
N SER A 295 19.38 5.89 -1.05
CA SER A 295 18.02 5.61 -1.47
C SER A 295 17.13 5.50 -0.23
N ALA A 296 16.09 6.34 -0.13
CA ALA A 296 15.21 6.42 1.04
C ALA A 296 13.77 6.73 0.61
N SER A 297 12.79 5.95 1.12
CA SER A 297 11.36 6.20 0.87
C SER A 297 10.50 6.43 2.12
N SER A 298 11.05 6.26 3.32
CA SER A 298 10.40 6.56 4.60
C SER A 298 11.32 7.35 5.51
N ARG A 299 10.77 7.76 6.67
CA ARG A 299 11.55 8.31 7.77
C ARG A 299 12.65 7.36 8.22
N PHE A 300 13.78 7.95 8.62
CA PHE A 300 14.89 7.22 9.22
C PHE A 300 15.63 8.10 10.23
N LYS A 301 16.44 7.49 11.08
CA LYS A 301 17.34 8.15 12.03
C LYS A 301 18.79 7.72 11.78
N VAL A 302 19.74 8.54 12.21
CA VAL A 302 21.18 8.32 12.00
C VAL A 302 21.93 8.44 13.30
N MET A 303 22.89 7.55 13.53
CA MET A 303 23.79 7.59 14.67
C MET A 303 25.23 7.37 14.22
N MET A 304 26.18 8.02 14.87
CA MET A 304 27.59 7.75 14.71
C MET A 304 28.11 6.93 15.90
N GLN A 305 28.99 5.98 15.63
CA GLN A 305 29.77 5.26 16.62
C GLN A 305 31.25 5.38 16.28
N CYS A 306 32.07 5.72 17.27
CA CYS A 306 33.51 5.71 17.12
C CYS A 306 34.20 5.43 18.45
N ASN A 307 35.48 5.04 18.38
CA ASN A 307 36.30 4.85 19.57
C ASN A 307 36.63 6.21 20.20
N SER A 308 35.76 6.69 21.08
CA SER A 308 35.97 7.88 21.91
C SER A 308 36.07 7.48 23.38
N PHE A 309 36.78 8.28 24.19
CA PHE A 309 36.81 8.06 25.65
C PHE A 309 35.55 8.63 26.33
N SER A 310 34.76 9.43 25.59
CA SER A 310 33.45 9.90 26.03
C SER A 310 32.37 9.04 25.41
N PHE A 311 31.43 8.57 26.23
CA PHE A 311 30.24 7.85 25.75
C PHE A 311 29.35 8.73 24.87
N TYR A 312 29.38 10.05 25.08
CA TYR A 312 28.63 11.05 24.33
C TYR A 312 29.54 12.20 23.89
N GLY A 313 29.41 12.64 22.63
CA GLY A 313 30.18 13.79 22.12
C GLY A 313 30.42 13.74 20.62
N ALA A 314 30.79 14.88 20.03
CA ALA A 314 31.03 14.99 18.58
C ALA A 314 32.43 14.54 18.15
N GLU A 315 33.34 14.32 19.11
CA GLU A 315 34.75 14.05 18.85
C GLU A 315 35.02 12.55 18.70
N CYS A 316 35.49 12.17 17.52
CA CYS A 316 36.00 10.82 17.25
C CYS A 316 37.52 10.83 17.24
N LYS A 317 38.13 9.95 18.03
CA LYS A 317 39.58 9.97 18.23
C LYS A 317 40.31 9.19 17.16
N LEU A 318 41.49 9.69 16.84
CA LEU A 318 42.48 9.03 16.02
C LEU A 318 43.72 8.76 16.90
N ILE A 319 44.17 7.52 16.89
CA ILE A 319 45.26 7.02 17.74
C ILE A 319 46.51 6.89 16.87
N GLY A 320 47.61 7.42 17.37
CA GLY A 320 48.93 7.30 16.77
C GLY A 320 49.49 5.87 16.83
N SER A 321 50.48 5.59 16.00
CA SER A 321 51.16 4.29 15.90
C SER A 321 52.38 4.15 16.81
N GLN A 322 52.83 5.22 17.47
CA GLN A 322 53.98 5.19 18.38
C GLN A 322 53.69 4.36 19.64
N ILE A 323 54.67 3.58 20.10
CA ILE A 323 54.60 2.71 21.29
C ILE A 323 55.80 3.06 22.20
N PRO A 324 55.65 3.14 23.54
CA PRO A 324 54.49 2.74 24.36
C PRO A 324 53.41 3.81 24.54
N ASN A 325 53.67 5.05 24.13
CA ASN A 325 52.77 6.18 24.34
C ASN A 325 52.25 6.71 23.00
N PRO A 326 51.15 6.15 22.47
CA PRO A 326 50.56 6.64 21.23
C PRO A 326 50.00 8.05 21.42
N GLY A 327 50.24 8.93 20.45
CA GLY A 327 49.58 10.23 20.42
C GLY A 327 48.07 10.08 20.22
N VAL A 328 47.29 11.09 20.63
CA VAL A 328 45.84 11.10 20.42
C VAL A 328 45.43 12.45 19.84
N THR A 329 44.68 12.41 18.74
CA THR A 329 44.01 13.56 18.14
C THR A 329 42.54 13.20 17.85
N TRP A 330 41.76 14.09 17.24
CA TRP A 330 40.35 13.83 16.95
C TRP A 330 39.86 14.55 15.70
N VAL A 331 38.69 14.11 15.24
CA VAL A 331 37.93 14.68 14.13
C VAL A 331 36.47 14.88 14.54
N LEU A 332 35.81 15.82 13.86
CA LEU A 332 34.37 15.96 13.86
C LEU A 332 33.81 15.36 12.57
N THR A 333 32.67 14.68 12.68
CA THR A 333 31.94 14.14 11.53
C THR A 333 30.68 14.96 11.31
N GLN A 334 30.53 15.55 10.13
CA GLN A 334 29.35 16.31 9.74
C GLN A 334 28.65 15.62 8.57
N MET A 335 27.33 15.58 8.59
CA MET A 335 26.51 14.94 7.59
C MET A 335 25.68 15.95 6.82
N SER A 336 25.70 15.85 5.50
CA SER A 336 24.74 16.52 4.61
C SER A 336 23.94 15.47 3.84
N LEU A 337 22.61 15.56 3.93
CA LEU A 337 21.72 14.65 3.21
C LEU A 337 21.40 15.19 1.82
N PRO A 338 21.05 14.32 0.86
CA PRO A 338 20.59 14.75 -0.44
C PRO A 338 19.38 15.68 -0.37
N ALA A 339 19.22 16.53 -1.39
CA ALA A 339 18.00 17.33 -1.56
C ALA A 339 16.76 16.42 -1.62
N GLY A 340 15.64 16.88 -1.05
CA GLY A 340 14.41 16.09 -0.93
C GLY A 340 14.25 15.41 0.42
N ILE A 341 15.27 15.44 1.29
CA ILE A 341 15.19 14.96 2.67
C ILE A 341 15.32 16.14 3.63
N THR A 342 14.42 16.19 4.60
CA THR A 342 14.38 17.24 5.63
C THR A 342 14.46 16.67 7.02
N GLY A 343 14.99 17.43 7.98
CA GLY A 343 14.90 17.10 9.41
C GLY A 343 13.55 17.51 10.03
N LEU A 344 13.46 17.41 11.36
CA LEU A 344 12.29 17.78 12.18
C LEU A 344 11.71 19.18 11.89
N ASP A 345 12.56 20.16 11.55
CA ASP A 345 12.15 21.53 11.24
C ASP A 345 11.71 21.74 9.77
N ASN A 346 11.54 20.67 8.98
CA ASN A 346 11.38 20.74 7.52
C ASN A 346 12.54 21.48 6.80
N LYS A 347 13.70 21.58 7.44
CA LYS A 347 14.90 22.23 6.87
C LYS A 347 15.79 21.21 6.17
N PRO A 348 16.49 21.61 5.09
CA PRO A 348 17.56 20.81 4.51
C PRO A 348 18.62 20.47 5.55
N VAL A 349 19.10 19.22 5.52
CA VAL A 349 20.13 18.75 6.45
C VAL A 349 21.50 19.01 5.82
N VAL A 350 22.18 20.05 6.28
CA VAL A 350 23.49 20.49 5.78
C VAL A 350 24.47 20.61 6.93
N ASN A 351 25.63 19.96 6.81
CA ASN A 351 26.72 19.95 7.80
C ASN A 351 26.25 19.66 9.25
N LEU A 352 25.28 18.77 9.41
CA LEU A 352 24.79 18.34 10.72
C LEU A 352 25.88 17.54 11.43
N THR A 353 26.42 18.09 12.52
CA THR A 353 27.43 17.39 13.33
C THR A 353 26.83 16.15 13.99
N LEU A 354 27.38 14.98 13.68
CA LEU A 354 27.03 13.72 14.32
C LEU A 354 27.71 13.60 15.69
N LYS A 355 27.09 12.86 16.60
CA LYS A 355 27.65 12.59 17.92
C LYS A 355 27.66 11.09 18.20
N ASN A 356 28.66 10.67 18.97
CA ASN A 356 28.86 9.30 19.38
C ASN A 356 27.66 8.81 20.20
N ASN A 357 27.08 7.68 19.78
CA ASN A 357 25.93 7.01 20.42
C ASN A 357 24.68 7.90 20.63
N GLU A 358 24.48 8.91 19.79
CA GLU A 358 23.28 9.75 19.80
C GLU A 358 22.51 9.59 18.48
N TRP A 359 21.24 9.18 18.56
CA TRP A 359 20.35 9.14 17.41
C TRP A 359 19.89 10.55 17.04
N LEU A 360 20.10 10.92 15.78
CA LEU A 360 19.61 12.16 15.19
C LEU A 360 18.50 11.85 14.18
N GLY A 361 17.50 12.72 14.15
CA GLY A 361 16.32 12.59 13.28
C GLY A 361 15.02 12.76 14.06
N PRO A 362 13.88 12.32 13.50
CA PRO A 362 13.76 11.71 12.18
C PRO A 362 14.14 12.64 11.03
N PHE A 363 14.62 12.03 9.97
CA PHE A 363 14.76 12.63 8.65
C PHE A 363 13.67 12.07 7.75
N GLN A 364 12.96 12.94 7.03
CA GLN A 364 11.82 12.58 6.20
C GLN A 364 12.10 12.90 4.72
N PRO A 365 12.06 11.90 3.82
CA PRO A 365 11.97 12.13 2.40
C PRO A 365 10.59 12.70 2.02
N GLY A 366 10.55 13.79 1.24
CA GLY A 366 9.30 14.32 0.68
C GLY A 366 8.79 13.55 -0.55
N HIS A 367 9.65 12.70 -1.12
CA HIS A 367 9.38 11.76 -2.21
C HIS A 367 10.43 10.65 -2.15
N TYR A 368 10.27 9.59 -2.94
CA TYR A 368 11.31 8.57 -3.03
C TYR A 368 12.61 9.18 -3.56
N VAL A 369 13.64 9.16 -2.72
CA VAL A 369 15.00 9.54 -3.10
C VAL A 369 15.68 8.29 -3.59
N ASP A 370 16.11 8.27 -4.85
CA ASP A 370 16.87 7.14 -5.42
C ASP A 370 18.31 7.56 -5.74
N ARG A 371 19.25 6.89 -5.06
CA ARG A 371 20.69 6.94 -5.27
C ARG A 371 21.22 8.37 -5.41
N LYS A 372 20.73 9.29 -4.57
CA LYS A 372 21.16 10.69 -4.60
C LYS A 372 22.39 10.91 -3.73
N PRO A 373 23.31 11.79 -4.14
CA PRO A 373 24.55 12.01 -3.42
C PRO A 373 24.31 12.80 -2.12
N GLY A 374 24.82 12.27 -1.02
CA GLY A 374 25.03 12.98 0.25
C GLY A 374 26.53 13.05 0.56
N ASN A 375 26.88 13.73 1.65
CA ASN A 375 28.28 13.92 2.04
C ASN A 375 28.49 13.71 3.54
N LEU A 376 29.51 12.95 3.89
CA LEU A 376 30.10 12.91 5.23
C LEU A 376 31.42 13.69 5.19
N ARG A 377 31.49 14.77 5.95
CA ARG A 377 32.72 15.55 6.13
C ARG A 377 33.40 15.12 7.42
N PHE A 378 34.65 14.71 7.30
CA PHE A 378 35.54 14.47 8.43
C PHE A 378 36.53 15.63 8.51
N GLU A 379 36.53 16.37 9.61
CA GLU A 379 37.34 17.58 9.74
C GLU A 379 38.08 17.62 11.09
N MET A 380 39.36 17.95 11.05
CA MET A 380 40.15 18.19 12.26
C MET A 380 39.92 19.63 12.73
N PRO A 381 39.49 19.85 13.99
CA PRO A 381 39.43 21.19 14.55
C PRO A 381 40.84 21.78 14.73
N ALA A 382 40.93 23.11 14.85
CA ALA A 382 42.19 23.84 14.81
C ALA A 382 43.19 23.44 15.91
N ASP A 383 42.71 23.06 17.08
CA ASP A 383 43.50 22.56 18.20
C ASP A 383 44.04 21.14 17.96
N ALA A 384 43.24 20.26 17.35
CA ALA A 384 43.68 18.95 16.88
C ALA A 384 44.78 19.07 15.80
N ILE A 385 44.63 20.02 14.86
CA ILE A 385 45.67 20.36 13.87
C ILE A 385 46.94 20.88 14.56
N ALA A 386 46.78 21.80 15.51
CA ALA A 386 47.89 22.36 16.26
C ALA A 386 48.65 21.32 17.09
N TYR A 387 48.00 20.23 17.50
CA TYR A 387 48.65 19.09 18.16
C TYR A 387 49.48 18.25 17.18
N VAL A 388 48.91 17.85 16.03
CA VAL A 388 49.62 16.96 15.08
C VAL A 388 50.77 17.65 14.35
N LEU A 389 50.77 18.97 14.29
CA LEU A 389 51.85 19.77 13.69
C LEU A 389 52.89 20.27 14.70
N ARG A 390 52.87 19.80 15.96
CA ARG A 390 53.89 20.19 16.94
C ARG A 390 55.26 19.63 16.52
N PRO A 391 56.35 20.39 16.72
CA PRO A 391 57.70 19.87 16.52
C PRO A 391 57.91 18.57 17.31
N GLY A 392 58.49 17.56 16.66
CA GLY A 392 58.74 16.24 17.25
C GLY A 392 57.59 15.23 17.10
N VAL A 393 56.43 15.63 16.58
CA VAL A 393 55.36 14.69 16.22
C VAL A 393 55.63 14.14 14.81
N ASN A 394 55.97 12.86 14.72
CA ASN A 394 56.10 12.11 13.47
C ASN A 394 55.37 10.78 13.62
N ASP A 395 54.06 10.81 13.44
CA ASP A 395 53.18 9.66 13.66
C ASP A 395 52.05 9.59 12.62
N THR A 396 51.51 8.39 12.42
CA THR A 396 50.32 8.14 11.60
C THR A 396 49.13 7.86 12.52
N PHE A 397 48.16 8.77 12.52
CA PHE A 397 46.94 8.65 13.32
C PHE A 397 45.86 7.88 12.56
N ARG A 398 45.19 6.92 13.22
CA ARG A 398 44.11 6.11 12.64
C ARG A 398 42.96 5.92 13.62
N GLY A 399 41.76 5.75 13.10
CA GLY A 399 40.57 5.43 13.87
C GLY A 399 39.42 5.02 12.96
N ASP A 400 38.42 4.38 13.55
CA ASP A 400 37.23 3.89 12.84
C ASP A 400 35.99 4.65 13.28
N ILE A 401 35.17 5.02 12.30
CA ILE A 401 33.90 5.72 12.50
C ILE A 401 32.84 4.95 11.72
N THR A 402 31.82 4.46 12.43
CA THR A 402 30.67 3.77 11.88
C THR A 402 29.48 4.70 11.91
N VAL A 403 28.82 4.91 10.76
CA VAL A 403 27.57 5.67 10.68
C VAL A 403 26.43 4.68 10.41
N ILE A 404 25.50 4.62 11.34
CA ILE A 404 24.36 3.69 11.34
C ILE A 404 23.12 4.47 10.91
N TRP A 405 22.37 3.89 9.98
CA TRP A 405 21.12 4.41 9.45
C TRP A 405 20.03 3.40 9.77
N ASP A 406 18.94 3.87 10.38
CA ASP A 406 17.88 3.00 10.87
C ASP A 406 16.51 3.53 10.43
N SER A 407 15.71 2.67 9.81
CA SER A 407 14.36 2.98 9.34
C SER A 407 13.31 2.87 10.45
N GLU A 408 13.64 2.24 11.58
CA GLU A 408 12.75 2.21 12.75
C GLU A 408 12.89 3.53 13.51
N VAL A 409 11.85 4.36 13.46
CA VAL A 409 11.81 5.67 14.13
C VAL A 409 10.76 5.68 15.22
#